data_AF-A0A497AEE4-F1
#
_entry.id   AF-A0A497AEE4-F1
#
_cell.length_a   1.000
_cell.length_b   1.000
_cell.length_c   1.000
_cell.angle_alpha   90.00
_cell.angle_beta   90.00
_cell.angle_gamma   90.00
#
_symmetry.space_group_name_H-M   'P 1'
#
loop_
_entity.id
_entity.type
_entity.pdbx_description
1 polymer ?
#
loop_
_entity_poly.entity_id
_entity_poly.type
_entity_poly.pdbx_seq_one_letter_code
_entity_poly.pdbx_strand_id
1 'polypeptide(L)'
;MRTKTKILGIETSCDETAAAVVENGNRIISNVVASQIDIHARYGGVVPEVASRQHLLTVIPVIRQAMTGISWQDINGIAVTFGPGLAGSLLVGVNVAKAIALAKNLPLTGVNHLEAHIYANWLAHSAESSPVEREETVRVNCEVQFPCLCLVVSGGHSDLVLMKGHGQFEKLGRTRDDAAGEAFDKAARILGLGYPGGPAIEHAACSGTPCLPLPRAWLKRSHDFSFSGLKTALWHLAHKGGVSVADAAASFQLAVADVLVAKTIEAAKQLKVEQILLSGGVAANKTLTQQFLANSPVPVIIPPSHLCTDNAAMVAACGYYHFEAGRISGYDLDVAPDLSLG
;
A
#
# COMPACT_ATOMS: atom_id res chain seq x y z
N MET A 1 -10.10 27.73 -17.21
CA MET A 1 -9.08 26.65 -17.13
C MET A 1 -8.88 26.38 -15.66
N ARG A 2 -9.06 25.14 -15.18
CA ARG A 2 -8.69 24.80 -13.79
C ARG A 2 -7.20 25.12 -13.64
N THR A 3 -6.84 25.93 -12.65
CA THR A 3 -5.44 26.16 -12.28
C THR A 3 -4.81 24.81 -11.96
N LYS A 4 -3.66 24.52 -12.56
CA LYS A 4 -2.94 23.27 -12.29
C LYS A 4 -2.45 23.30 -10.84
N THR A 5 -2.89 22.35 -10.03
CA THR A 5 -2.48 22.25 -8.63
C THR A 5 -1.42 21.17 -8.52
N LYS A 6 -0.20 21.52 -8.08
CA LYS A 6 0.89 20.58 -7.84
C LYS A 6 1.15 20.43 -6.35
N ILE A 7 1.13 19.19 -5.87
CA ILE A 7 1.36 18.84 -4.48
C ILE A 7 2.69 18.11 -4.37
N LEU A 8 3.54 18.53 -3.42
CA LEU A 8 4.72 17.78 -3.01
C LEU A 8 4.31 16.80 -1.90
N GLY A 9 4.44 15.50 -2.16
CA GLY A 9 4.26 14.43 -1.17
C GLY A 9 5.58 14.04 -0.52
N ILE A 10 5.54 13.67 0.76
CA ILE A 10 6.66 13.13 1.54
C ILE A 10 6.18 11.89 2.31
N GLU A 11 6.90 10.78 2.16
CA GLU A 11 6.60 9.49 2.80
C GLU A 11 7.85 8.96 3.51
N THR A 12 7.73 8.71 4.81
CA THR A 12 8.80 8.20 5.69
C THR A 12 8.21 7.35 6.84
N SER A 13 7.11 6.63 6.62
CA SER A 13 6.42 5.89 7.68
C SER A 13 7.13 4.62 8.13
N CYS A 14 7.86 3.94 7.24
CA CYS A 14 8.54 2.68 7.54
C CYS A 14 10.00 2.66 7.08
N ASP A 15 10.31 2.03 5.95
CA ASP A 15 11.66 1.80 5.43
C ASP A 15 11.88 2.33 4.00
N GLU A 16 10.91 3.04 3.43
CA GLU A 16 11.05 3.83 2.21
C GLU A 16 11.14 5.33 2.56
N THR A 17 12.16 6.00 2.04
CA THR A 17 12.16 7.47 2.00
C THR A 17 11.73 7.90 0.62
N ALA A 18 10.58 8.56 0.50
CA ALA A 18 10.08 8.99 -0.80
C ALA A 18 9.64 10.45 -0.83
N ALA A 19 9.77 11.05 -2.01
CA ALA A 19 9.19 12.35 -2.35
C ALA A 19 8.69 12.33 -3.79
N ALA A 20 7.57 12.99 -4.03
CA ALA A 20 6.92 13.02 -5.35
C ALA A 20 6.19 14.33 -5.57
N VAL A 21 6.08 14.76 -6.82
CA VAL A 21 5.20 15.85 -7.21
C VAL A 21 4.08 15.30 -8.09
N VAL A 22 2.83 15.53 -7.67
CA VAL A 22 1.63 15.12 -8.40
C VAL A 22 0.82 16.34 -8.80
N GLU A 23 0.42 16.41 -10.07
CA GLU A 23 -0.46 17.41 -10.64
C GLU A 23 -1.91 16.91 -10.63
N ASN A 24 -2.83 17.71 -10.08
CA ASN A 24 -4.28 17.49 -10.03
C ASN A 24 -4.71 16.13 -9.45
N GLY A 25 -3.90 15.53 -8.58
CA GLY A 25 -4.19 14.26 -7.91
C GLY A 25 -4.10 13.00 -8.77
N ASN A 26 -3.85 13.11 -10.08
CA ASN A 26 -3.89 11.98 -11.00
C ASN A 26 -2.69 11.87 -11.95
N ARG A 27 -1.82 12.88 -12.00
CA ARG A 27 -0.66 12.90 -12.89
C ARG A 27 0.64 13.01 -12.09
N ILE A 28 1.47 11.97 -12.16
CA ILE A 28 2.82 11.99 -11.59
C ILE A 28 3.71 12.90 -12.46
N ILE A 29 4.39 13.85 -11.82
CA ILE A 29 5.41 14.71 -12.44
C ILE A 29 6.82 14.19 -12.08
N SER A 30 6.97 13.72 -10.85
CA SER A 30 8.17 13.04 -10.36
C SER A 30 7.79 12.10 -9.21
N ASN A 31 8.50 10.99 -9.09
CA ASN A 31 8.37 10.06 -7.98
C ASN A 31 9.75 9.45 -7.69
N VAL A 32 10.32 9.74 -6.52
CA VAL A 32 11.64 9.27 -6.12
C VAL A 32 11.50 8.48 -4.84
N VAL A 33 12.03 7.25 -4.84
CA VAL A 33 12.03 6.35 -3.69
C VAL A 33 13.46 5.89 -3.40
N ALA A 34 13.90 6.08 -2.17
CA ALA A 34 15.12 5.49 -1.62
C ALA A 34 14.73 4.41 -0.60
N SER A 35 14.71 3.16 -1.06
CA SER A 35 14.36 1.99 -0.23
C SER A 35 15.53 1.55 0.64
N GLN A 36 15.21 1.06 1.84
CA GLN A 36 16.17 0.57 2.83
C GLN A 36 16.17 -0.96 2.94
N ILE A 37 15.50 -1.68 2.02
CA ILE A 37 15.37 -3.15 2.05
C ILE A 37 16.72 -3.85 2.25
N ASP A 38 17.77 -3.46 1.53
CA ASP A 38 19.11 -4.06 1.65
C ASP A 38 19.76 -3.85 3.03
N ILE A 39 19.39 -2.78 3.72
CA ILE A 39 19.86 -2.50 5.08
C ILE A 39 19.18 -3.46 6.05
N HIS A 40 17.86 -3.67 5.92
CA HIS A 40 17.05 -4.47 6.83
C HIS A 40 17.08 -5.98 6.55
N ALA A 41 17.38 -6.39 5.32
CA ALA A 41 17.46 -7.80 4.92
C ALA A 41 18.42 -8.62 5.81
N ARG A 42 19.54 -8.01 6.26
CA ARG A 42 20.52 -8.66 7.16
C ARG A 42 19.97 -8.98 8.55
N TYR A 43 18.89 -8.31 8.96
CA TYR A 43 18.22 -8.51 10.25
C TYR A 43 16.93 -9.34 10.12
N GLY A 44 16.52 -9.68 8.89
CA GLY A 44 15.31 -10.45 8.62
C GLY A 44 14.01 -9.67 8.88
N GLY A 45 14.08 -8.34 8.90
CA GLY A 45 12.97 -7.41 9.12
C GLY A 45 13.44 -5.99 9.45
N VAL A 46 12.51 -5.04 9.45
CA VAL A 46 12.80 -3.61 9.69
C VAL A 46 13.26 -3.37 11.13
N VAL A 47 14.41 -2.69 11.29
CA VAL A 47 14.94 -2.25 12.58
C VAL A 47 14.61 -0.75 12.77
N PRO A 48 13.71 -0.36 13.70
CA PRO A 48 13.16 1.00 13.73
C PRO A 48 14.18 2.14 13.88
N GLU A 49 15.19 1.96 14.74
CA GLU A 49 16.24 2.98 14.94
C GLU A 49 17.11 3.16 13.69
N VAL A 50 17.41 2.06 13.00
CA VAL A 50 18.19 2.09 11.75
C VAL A 50 17.37 2.80 10.66
N ALA A 51 16.07 2.52 10.58
CA ALA A 51 15.20 3.16 9.62
C ALA A 51 15.10 4.68 9.84
N SER A 52 14.87 5.09 11.08
CA SER A 52 14.79 6.50 11.47
C SER A 52 16.07 7.28 11.09
N ARG A 53 17.25 6.72 11.37
CA ARG A 53 18.53 7.35 11.00
C ARG A 53 18.72 7.44 9.50
N GLN A 54 18.30 6.42 8.76
CA GLN A 54 18.47 6.41 7.33
C GLN A 54 17.58 7.49 6.67
N HIS A 55 16.34 7.70 7.14
CA HIS A 55 15.49 8.81 6.67
C HIS A 55 16.15 10.18 6.84
N LEU A 56 16.84 10.43 7.97
CA LEU A 56 17.56 11.69 8.19
C LEU A 56 18.62 11.96 7.11
N LEU A 57 19.27 10.91 6.60
CA LEU A 57 20.29 11.02 5.57
C LEU A 57 19.70 11.19 4.18
N THR A 58 18.56 10.56 3.89
CA THR A 58 17.99 10.45 2.54
C THR A 58 16.90 11.48 2.24
N VAL A 59 16.18 12.00 3.23
CA VAL A 59 14.97 12.82 2.99
C VAL A 59 15.25 14.08 2.18
N ILE A 60 16.33 14.82 2.48
CA ILE A 60 16.69 16.03 1.73
C ILE A 60 17.19 15.71 0.32
N PRO A 61 18.12 14.76 0.10
CA PRO A 61 18.48 14.30 -1.25
C PRO A 61 17.27 13.88 -2.09
N VAL A 62 16.36 13.07 -1.53
CA VAL A 62 15.17 12.56 -2.23
C VAL A 62 14.23 13.70 -2.63
N ILE A 63 13.95 14.64 -1.72
CA ILE A 63 13.12 15.83 -2.06
C ILE A 63 13.78 16.68 -3.14
N ARG A 64 15.09 16.91 -3.07
CA ARG A 64 15.82 17.68 -4.10
C ARG A 64 15.72 17.00 -5.46
N GLN A 65 15.90 15.68 -5.51
CA GLN A 65 15.77 14.91 -6.74
C GLN A 65 14.36 15.00 -7.30
N ALA A 66 13.32 14.81 -6.46
CA ALA A 66 11.92 14.91 -6.88
C ALA A 66 11.55 16.32 -7.38
N MET A 67 12.19 17.36 -6.86
CA MET A 67 12.00 18.76 -7.28
C MET A 67 12.88 19.18 -8.47
N THR A 68 13.64 18.27 -9.09
CA THR A 68 14.52 18.61 -10.22
C THR A 68 13.70 19.14 -11.40
N GLY A 69 13.98 20.38 -11.82
CA GLY A 69 13.24 21.04 -12.90
C GLY A 69 11.88 21.62 -12.47
N ILE A 70 11.54 21.63 -11.17
CA ILE A 70 10.30 22.17 -10.63
C ILE A 70 10.63 23.35 -9.71
N SER A 71 10.02 24.53 -9.96
CA SER A 71 10.18 25.68 -9.08
C SER A 71 9.30 25.53 -7.84
N TRP A 72 9.76 26.03 -6.69
CA TRP A 72 8.92 26.12 -5.49
C TRP A 72 7.69 27.01 -5.69
N GLN A 73 7.72 27.93 -6.64
CA GLN A 73 6.58 28.78 -7.01
C GLN A 73 5.47 28.01 -7.73
N ASP A 74 5.80 26.83 -8.27
CA ASP A 74 4.84 25.96 -8.94
C ASP A 74 4.13 25.01 -7.97
N ILE A 75 4.59 24.91 -6.72
CA ILE A 75 4.01 24.02 -5.71
C ILE A 75 2.90 24.75 -4.97
N ASN A 76 1.75 24.11 -4.83
CA ASN A 76 0.57 24.70 -4.20
C ASN A 76 0.32 24.19 -2.77
N GLY A 77 0.97 23.10 -2.37
CA GLY A 77 0.85 22.54 -1.02
C GLY A 77 1.80 21.37 -0.79
N ILE A 78 1.96 21.03 0.49
CA ILE A 78 2.81 19.93 0.96
C ILE A 78 1.93 18.91 1.67
N ALA A 79 2.04 17.66 1.26
CA ALA A 79 1.37 16.53 1.88
C ALA A 79 2.41 15.62 2.52
N VAL A 80 2.18 15.20 3.75
CA VAL A 80 3.13 14.34 4.48
C VAL A 80 2.41 13.25 5.23
N THR A 81 2.95 12.05 5.17
CA THR A 81 2.48 10.95 6.00
C THR A 81 2.78 11.24 7.47
N PHE A 82 1.75 11.31 8.31
CA PHE A 82 1.89 11.50 9.76
C PHE A 82 1.51 10.26 10.57
N GLY A 83 0.98 9.23 9.91
CA GLY A 83 0.66 7.95 10.52
C GLY A 83 -0.28 7.10 9.66
N PRO A 84 -0.51 5.82 9.99
CA PRO A 84 0.27 5.05 10.97
C PRO A 84 1.70 4.78 10.49
N GLY A 85 2.57 4.29 11.38
CA GLY A 85 3.97 3.98 11.04
C GLY A 85 4.92 4.04 12.23
N LEU A 86 6.22 3.90 11.97
CA LEU A 86 7.26 3.99 12.98
C LEU A 86 7.42 5.43 13.44
N ALA A 87 7.21 5.69 14.74
CA ALA A 87 7.24 7.05 15.31
C ALA A 87 8.50 7.84 14.94
N GLY A 88 9.67 7.22 15.07
CA GLY A 88 10.95 7.86 14.73
C GLY A 88 11.07 8.22 13.24
N SER A 89 10.60 7.34 12.36
CA SER A 89 10.59 7.57 10.91
C SER A 89 9.59 8.67 10.51
N LEU A 90 8.37 8.63 11.06
CA LEU A 90 7.32 9.64 10.81
C LEU A 90 7.77 11.05 11.22
N LEU A 91 8.47 11.17 12.36
CA LEU A 91 8.95 12.45 12.87
C LEU A 91 9.89 13.14 11.88
N VAL A 92 10.68 12.37 11.11
CA VAL A 92 11.59 12.94 10.10
C VAL A 92 10.78 13.62 9.00
N GLY A 93 9.83 12.91 8.39
CA GLY A 93 9.00 13.44 7.31
C GLY A 93 8.17 14.64 7.76
N VAL A 94 7.44 14.52 8.87
CA VAL A 94 6.55 15.58 9.38
C VAL A 94 7.33 16.86 9.68
N ASN A 95 8.48 16.78 10.36
CA ASN A 95 9.25 17.97 10.69
C ASN A 95 9.89 18.62 9.46
N VAL A 96 10.36 17.83 8.49
CA VAL A 96 10.85 18.37 7.21
C VAL A 96 9.73 19.05 6.44
N ALA A 97 8.54 18.45 6.37
CA ALA A 97 7.38 19.02 5.69
C ALA A 97 6.96 20.36 6.33
N LYS A 98 6.89 20.43 7.67
CA LYS A 98 6.61 21.67 8.41
C LYS A 98 7.65 22.75 8.11
N ALA A 99 8.93 22.39 8.13
CA ALA A 99 10.02 23.34 7.87
C ALA A 99 9.94 23.92 6.44
N ILE A 100 9.67 23.08 5.44
CA ILE A 100 9.49 23.54 4.04
C ILE A 100 8.22 24.40 3.92
N ALA A 101 7.10 23.96 4.50
CA ALA A 101 5.84 24.69 4.47
C ALA A 101 6.00 26.10 5.06
N LEU A 102 6.66 26.22 6.21
CA LEU A 102 6.98 27.49 6.85
C LEU A 102 7.91 28.35 6.00
N ALA A 103 9.02 27.79 5.51
CA ALA A 103 10.02 28.55 4.74
C ALA A 103 9.51 29.02 3.38
N LYS A 104 8.54 28.30 2.79
CA LYS A 104 7.97 28.61 1.47
C LYS A 104 6.58 29.25 1.55
N ASN A 105 6.03 29.41 2.75
CA ASN A 105 4.67 29.90 2.99
C ASN A 105 3.62 29.09 2.19
N LEU A 106 3.72 27.76 2.27
CA LEU A 106 2.83 26.81 1.59
C LEU A 106 1.91 26.13 2.61
N PRO A 107 0.66 25.80 2.22
CA PRO A 107 -0.23 25.02 3.09
C PRO A 107 0.31 23.59 3.26
N LEU A 108 0.10 23.03 4.44
CA LEU A 108 0.50 21.69 4.84
C LEU A 108 -0.74 20.83 5.09
N THR A 109 -0.70 19.56 4.75
CA THR A 109 -1.72 18.59 5.17
C THR A 109 -1.07 17.28 5.61
N GLY A 110 -1.48 16.78 6.78
CA GLY A 110 -1.17 15.44 7.24
C GLY A 110 -2.03 14.42 6.48
N VAL A 111 -1.40 13.35 5.99
CA VAL A 111 -2.03 12.26 5.26
C VAL A 111 -1.94 10.96 6.06
N ASN A 112 -3.06 10.24 6.14
CA ASN A 112 -3.06 8.87 6.66
C ASN A 112 -2.41 7.94 5.61
N HIS A 113 -1.45 7.13 6.02
CA HIS A 113 -0.69 6.24 5.14
C HIS A 113 -1.59 5.22 4.40
N LEU A 114 -2.59 4.66 5.09
CA LEU A 114 -3.54 3.71 4.49
C LEU A 114 -4.49 4.40 3.51
N GLU A 115 -4.87 5.63 3.83
CA GLU A 115 -5.63 6.49 2.91
C GLU A 115 -4.82 6.74 1.64
N ALA A 116 -3.54 7.09 1.79
CA ALA A 116 -2.62 7.30 0.67
C ALA A 116 -2.58 6.07 -0.25
N HIS A 117 -2.40 4.87 0.31
CA HIS A 117 -2.44 3.61 -0.46
C HIS A 117 -3.71 3.45 -1.30
N ILE A 118 -4.89 3.83 -0.78
CA ILE A 118 -6.14 3.82 -1.57
C ILE A 118 -6.03 4.80 -2.74
N TYR A 119 -5.50 6.00 -2.50
CA TYR A 119 -5.31 7.04 -3.52
C TYR A 119 -4.29 6.69 -4.63
N ALA A 120 -3.46 5.66 -4.45
CA ALA A 120 -2.63 5.12 -5.54
C ALA A 120 -3.46 4.70 -6.77
N ASN A 121 -4.73 4.31 -6.57
CA ASN A 121 -5.63 3.94 -7.66
C ASN A 121 -5.96 5.11 -8.62
N TRP A 122 -5.86 6.37 -8.17
CA TRP A 122 -6.05 7.54 -9.04
C TRP A 122 -4.84 7.82 -9.94
N LEU A 123 -3.71 7.18 -9.66
CA LEU A 123 -2.46 7.33 -10.40
C LEU A 123 -2.22 6.18 -11.39
N ALA A 124 -3.08 5.16 -11.40
CA ALA A 124 -2.94 3.93 -12.18
C ALA A 124 -2.86 4.17 -13.70
N HIS A 125 -3.31 5.32 -14.19
CA HIS A 125 -3.31 5.70 -15.61
C HIS A 125 -2.31 6.81 -15.97
N SER A 126 -1.42 7.16 -15.05
CA SER A 126 -0.41 8.17 -15.33
C SER A 126 0.57 7.68 -16.41
N ALA A 127 1.11 8.61 -17.21
CA ALA A 127 1.78 8.32 -18.48
C ALA A 127 3.06 7.44 -18.39
N GLU A 128 3.52 7.12 -17.18
CA GLU A 128 4.72 6.31 -16.91
C GLU A 128 4.49 4.80 -16.94
N SER A 129 3.24 4.31 -17.06
CA SER A 129 2.97 2.86 -17.15
C SER A 129 3.51 2.28 -18.47
N SER A 130 4.25 1.18 -18.37
CA SER A 130 4.78 0.43 -19.52
C SER A 130 3.64 -0.10 -20.41
N PRO A 131 3.82 -0.24 -21.74
CA PRO A 131 2.79 -0.81 -22.63
C PRO A 131 2.28 -2.19 -22.18
N VAL A 132 3.13 -3.00 -21.54
CA VAL A 132 2.77 -4.32 -20.99
C VAL A 132 1.88 -4.19 -19.75
N GLU A 133 2.12 -3.18 -18.91
CA GLU A 133 1.29 -2.87 -17.75
C GLU A 133 -0.08 -2.31 -18.17
N ARG A 134 -0.14 -1.64 -19.34
CA ARG A 134 -1.37 -1.14 -19.96
C ARG A 134 -2.27 -2.26 -20.49
N GLU A 135 -1.71 -3.41 -20.84
CA GLU A 135 -2.44 -4.56 -21.38
C GLU A 135 -3.06 -5.45 -20.27
N GLU A 136 -2.39 -5.65 -19.13
CA GLU A 136 -2.99 -6.32 -17.97
C GLU A 136 -4.05 -5.46 -17.26
N THR A 137 -3.98 -4.13 -17.42
CA THR A 137 -5.00 -3.16 -16.97
C THR A 137 -6.17 -2.98 -17.96
N VAL A 138 -6.36 -3.85 -18.97
CA VAL A 138 -7.39 -3.64 -20.03
C VAL A 138 -8.86 -3.75 -19.58
N ARG A 139 -9.16 -4.09 -18.32
CA ARG A 139 -10.50 -3.84 -17.73
C ARG A 139 -10.62 -2.50 -17.00
N VAL A 140 -9.54 -1.74 -16.96
CA VAL A 140 -9.26 -0.61 -16.07
C VAL A 140 -9.05 0.63 -16.95
N ASN A 141 -10.13 1.14 -17.54
CA ASN A 141 -10.13 2.47 -18.16
C ASN A 141 -11.34 3.25 -17.63
N CYS A 142 -11.58 3.10 -16.33
CA CYS A 142 -12.71 3.69 -15.65
C CYS A 142 -12.16 4.63 -14.59
N GLU A 143 -12.48 5.91 -14.75
CA GLU A 143 -12.46 6.86 -13.65
C GLU A 143 -13.08 6.20 -12.40
N VAL A 144 -12.42 6.35 -11.25
CA VAL A 144 -12.90 5.73 -9.99
C VAL A 144 -14.33 6.18 -9.72
N GLN A 145 -15.24 5.23 -9.58
CA GLN A 145 -16.65 5.47 -9.29
C GLN A 145 -16.97 5.14 -7.83
N PHE A 146 -17.78 5.98 -7.20
CA PHE A 146 -18.27 5.77 -5.84
C PHE A 146 -19.70 5.20 -5.86
N PRO A 147 -20.10 4.41 -4.85
CA PRO A 147 -19.25 3.87 -3.79
C PRO A 147 -18.33 2.76 -4.30
N CYS A 148 -17.09 2.71 -3.79
CA CYS A 148 -16.13 1.65 -4.10
C CYS A 148 -15.68 0.92 -2.83
N LEU A 149 -15.28 -0.33 -3.00
CA LEU A 149 -14.76 -1.17 -1.93
C LEU A 149 -13.24 -1.27 -2.04
N CYS A 150 -12.53 -0.79 -1.04
CA CYS A 150 -11.07 -0.79 -0.99
C CYS A 150 -10.57 -1.96 -0.14
N LEU A 151 -9.72 -2.81 -0.72
CA LEU A 151 -8.97 -3.83 0.00
C LEU A 151 -7.52 -3.35 0.16
N VAL A 152 -7.18 -2.91 1.37
CA VAL A 152 -5.83 -2.47 1.74
C VAL A 152 -5.06 -3.65 2.32
N VAL A 153 -4.12 -4.19 1.56
CA VAL A 153 -3.33 -5.39 1.91
C VAL A 153 -1.83 -5.10 1.82
N SER A 154 -1.25 -4.71 2.96
CA SER A 154 0.18 -4.40 3.09
C SER A 154 0.89 -5.36 4.06
N GLY A 155 2.15 -5.07 4.40
CA GLY A 155 2.90 -5.80 5.42
C GLY A 155 2.17 -5.86 6.75
N GLY A 156 1.64 -4.72 7.22
CA GLY A 156 0.98 -4.58 8.53
C GLY A 156 -0.54 -4.46 8.49
N HIS A 157 -1.16 -4.40 7.32
CA HIS A 157 -2.60 -4.12 7.19
C HIS A 157 -3.30 -5.11 6.27
N SER A 158 -4.54 -5.42 6.62
CA SER A 158 -5.46 -6.22 5.80
C SER A 158 -6.85 -5.73 6.14
N ASP A 159 -7.21 -4.59 5.56
CA ASP A 159 -8.40 -3.82 5.89
C ASP A 159 -9.35 -3.81 4.70
N LEU A 160 -10.64 -3.98 4.98
CA LEU A 160 -11.71 -3.87 4.01
C LEU A 160 -12.54 -2.62 4.32
N VAL A 161 -12.58 -1.69 3.38
CA VAL A 161 -13.04 -0.32 3.62
C VAL A 161 -14.00 0.09 2.52
N LEU A 162 -15.20 0.54 2.89
CA LEU A 162 -16.14 1.16 1.97
C LEU A 162 -15.81 2.64 1.84
N MET A 163 -15.62 3.12 0.61
CA MET A 163 -15.39 4.52 0.31
C MET A 163 -16.59 5.08 -0.45
N LYS A 164 -17.32 6.04 0.15
CA LYS A 164 -18.55 6.63 -0.42
C LYS A 164 -18.27 7.92 -1.22
N GLY A 165 -17.07 8.46 -1.06
CA GLY A 165 -16.58 9.66 -1.69
C GLY A 165 -15.16 9.97 -1.19
N HIS A 166 -14.52 10.98 -1.75
CA HIS A 166 -13.20 11.42 -1.31
C HIS A 166 -13.18 11.73 0.20
N GLY A 167 -12.25 11.12 0.92
CA GLY A 167 -12.11 11.30 2.36
C GLY A 167 -13.28 10.78 3.20
N GLN A 168 -14.16 9.93 2.66
CA GLN A 168 -15.32 9.35 3.34
C GLN A 168 -15.19 7.82 3.41
N PHE A 169 -14.57 7.33 4.49
CA PHE A 169 -14.27 5.92 4.68
C PHE A 169 -15.13 5.30 5.78
N GLU A 170 -15.55 4.05 5.55
CA GLU A 170 -16.21 3.21 6.54
C GLU A 170 -15.49 1.87 6.60
N LYS A 171 -14.88 1.56 7.74
CA LYS A 171 -14.15 0.30 7.95
C LYS A 171 -15.14 -0.84 8.18
N LEU A 172 -15.13 -1.82 7.29
CA LEU A 172 -16.03 -2.97 7.35
C LEU A 172 -15.41 -4.16 8.10
N GLY A 173 -14.10 -4.34 7.93
CA GLY A 173 -13.36 -5.44 8.55
C GLY A 173 -11.86 -5.20 8.51
N ARG A 174 -11.15 -5.90 9.39
CA ARG A 174 -9.68 -5.89 9.45
C ARG A 174 -9.13 -7.26 9.83
N THR A 175 -7.83 -7.47 9.72
CA THR A 175 -7.22 -8.66 10.32
C THR A 175 -7.38 -8.65 11.85
N ARG A 176 -7.66 -9.82 12.42
CA ARG A 176 -7.68 -10.03 13.88
C ARG A 176 -6.35 -10.48 14.44
N ASP A 177 -5.44 -10.92 13.57
CA ASP A 177 -4.13 -11.44 13.93
C ASP A 177 -3.04 -10.94 12.96
N ASP A 178 -2.39 -11.83 12.22
CA ASP A 178 -1.36 -11.48 11.25
C ASP A 178 -2.03 -10.78 10.05
N ALA A 179 -1.42 -9.71 9.54
CA ALA A 179 -1.79 -9.17 8.23
C ALA A 179 -1.36 -10.13 7.11
N ALA A 180 -1.93 -10.00 5.92
CA ALA A 180 -1.61 -10.84 4.77
C ALA A 180 -0.11 -10.75 4.41
N GLY A 181 0.46 -9.55 4.36
CA GLY A 181 1.88 -9.35 4.07
C GLY A 181 2.78 -9.98 5.15
N GLU A 182 2.49 -9.75 6.42
CA GLU A 182 3.18 -10.40 7.53
C GLU A 182 3.08 -11.94 7.47
N ALA A 183 1.93 -12.48 7.05
CA ALA A 183 1.77 -13.92 6.84
C ALA A 183 2.70 -14.43 5.72
N PHE A 184 2.85 -13.68 4.63
CA PHE A 184 3.83 -13.99 3.57
C PHE A 184 5.27 -13.96 4.09
N ASP A 185 5.66 -12.94 4.87
CA ASP A 185 7.00 -12.84 5.46
C ASP A 185 7.32 -14.01 6.40
N LYS A 186 6.35 -14.37 7.25
CA LYS A 186 6.48 -15.52 8.15
C LYS A 186 6.54 -16.84 7.36
N ALA A 187 5.74 -16.99 6.31
CA ALA A 187 5.78 -18.17 5.44
C ALA A 187 7.12 -18.31 4.72
N ALA A 188 7.66 -17.22 4.17
CA ALA A 188 8.97 -17.20 3.52
C ALA A 188 10.07 -17.63 4.50
N ARG A 189 10.02 -17.15 5.74
CA ARG A 189 10.95 -17.56 6.80
C ARG A 189 10.84 -19.06 7.13
N ILE A 190 9.63 -19.59 7.24
CA ILE A 190 9.38 -21.03 7.50
C ILE A 190 9.97 -21.89 6.38
N LEU A 191 9.87 -21.43 5.13
CA LEU A 191 10.33 -22.15 3.94
C LEU A 191 11.80 -21.86 3.58
N GLY A 192 12.50 -21.00 4.34
CA GLY A 192 13.90 -20.66 4.10
C GLY A 192 14.12 -19.78 2.86
N LEU A 193 13.14 -18.99 2.45
CA LEU A 193 13.15 -18.17 1.22
C LEU A 193 13.69 -16.74 1.41
N GLY A 194 13.92 -16.31 2.65
CA GLY A 194 14.48 -14.99 2.97
C GLY A 194 13.44 -13.87 3.11
N TYR A 195 13.88 -12.62 2.93
CA TYR A 195 13.09 -11.39 3.05
C TYR A 195 13.42 -10.45 1.86
N PRO A 196 12.44 -9.74 1.26
CA PRO A 196 11.01 -9.70 1.60
C PRO A 196 10.25 -10.96 1.17
N GLY A 197 9.30 -11.41 1.99
CA GLY A 197 8.70 -12.74 1.85
C GLY A 197 7.61 -12.85 0.79
N GLY A 198 6.86 -11.77 0.53
CA GLY A 198 5.83 -11.75 -0.52
C GLY A 198 6.40 -12.15 -1.90
N PRO A 199 7.37 -11.40 -2.45
CA PRO A 199 8.01 -11.73 -3.73
C PRO A 199 8.71 -13.09 -3.72
N ALA A 200 9.35 -13.47 -2.60
CA ALA A 200 10.05 -14.73 -2.48
C ALA A 200 9.11 -15.95 -2.55
N ILE A 201 7.94 -15.86 -1.89
CA ILE A 201 6.89 -16.88 -1.95
C ILE A 201 6.32 -16.96 -3.36
N GLU A 202 6.01 -15.83 -3.99
CA GLU A 202 5.47 -15.81 -5.35
C GLU A 202 6.44 -16.44 -6.36
N HIS A 203 7.74 -16.13 -6.27
CA HIS A 203 8.77 -16.74 -7.12
C HIS A 203 8.87 -18.26 -6.91
N ALA A 204 8.82 -18.72 -5.65
CA ALA A 204 8.85 -20.15 -5.35
C ALA A 204 7.57 -20.86 -5.81
N ALA A 205 6.42 -20.19 -5.75
CA ALA A 205 5.13 -20.72 -6.16
C ALA A 205 5.01 -20.95 -7.67
N CYS A 206 5.75 -20.20 -8.51
CA CYS A 206 5.72 -20.32 -9.98
C CYS A 206 6.01 -21.74 -10.49
N SER A 207 6.84 -22.51 -9.78
CA SER A 207 7.19 -23.90 -10.12
C SER A 207 6.43 -24.93 -9.28
N GLY A 208 5.51 -24.49 -8.43
CA GLY A 208 4.76 -25.31 -7.49
C GLY A 208 3.34 -25.61 -7.95
N THR A 209 2.78 -26.69 -7.41
CA THR A 209 1.36 -27.02 -7.53
C THR A 209 0.67 -26.77 -6.19
N PRO A 210 -0.47 -26.04 -6.14
CA PRO A 210 -1.18 -25.75 -4.90
C PRO A 210 -1.98 -26.96 -4.39
N CYS A 211 -1.29 -28.05 -4.05
CA CYS A 211 -1.87 -29.36 -3.70
C CYS A 211 -1.99 -29.62 -2.20
N LEU A 212 -1.45 -28.75 -1.35
CA LEU A 212 -1.43 -28.98 0.10
C LEU A 212 -2.72 -28.48 0.78
N PRO A 213 -3.28 -29.24 1.73
CA PRO A 213 -4.50 -28.89 2.43
C PRO A 213 -4.25 -27.85 3.53
N LEU A 214 -4.07 -26.59 3.11
CA LEU A 214 -3.93 -25.46 4.02
C LEU A 214 -5.30 -24.84 4.39
N PRO A 215 -5.52 -24.44 5.65
CA PRO A 215 -6.82 -23.93 6.10
C PRO A 215 -7.12 -22.55 5.53
N ARG A 216 -8.38 -22.31 5.15
CA ARG A 216 -8.91 -20.97 4.86
C ARG A 216 -9.73 -20.52 6.07
N ALA A 217 -9.23 -19.57 6.85
CA ALA A 217 -9.93 -19.11 8.05
C ALA A 217 -11.17 -18.30 7.67
N TRP A 218 -12.35 -18.82 8.01
CA TRP A 218 -13.63 -18.17 7.72
C TRP A 218 -14.33 -17.71 9.00
N LEU A 219 -14.22 -16.43 9.30
CA LEU A 219 -14.94 -15.79 10.40
C LEU A 219 -16.39 -15.55 9.98
N LYS A 220 -17.31 -16.38 10.49
CA LYS A 220 -18.74 -16.30 10.17
C LYS A 220 -19.32 -14.93 10.56
N ARG A 221 -20.16 -14.35 9.68
CA ARG A 221 -20.85 -13.06 9.89
C ARG A 221 -19.89 -11.88 10.17
N SER A 222 -18.70 -11.91 9.57
CA SER A 222 -17.72 -10.86 9.73
C SER A 222 -16.90 -10.68 8.46
N HIS A 223 -16.59 -9.43 8.13
CA HIS A 223 -15.67 -9.06 7.06
C HIS A 223 -14.20 -9.11 7.50
N ASP A 224 -13.92 -9.49 8.75
CA ASP A 224 -12.55 -9.58 9.28
C ASP A 224 -11.76 -10.73 8.66
N PHE A 225 -10.43 -10.62 8.73
CA PHE A 225 -9.48 -11.61 8.25
C PHE A 225 -8.72 -12.29 9.41
N SER A 226 -8.13 -13.46 9.15
CA SER A 226 -7.25 -14.17 10.08
C SER A 226 -6.32 -15.08 9.27
N PHE A 227 -5.01 -14.97 9.49
CA PHE A 227 -3.98 -15.72 8.77
C PHE A 227 -3.01 -16.46 9.71
N SER A 228 -3.09 -16.22 11.02
CA SER A 228 -2.21 -16.87 12.00
C SER A 228 -2.30 -18.42 11.99
N GLY A 229 -3.50 -18.98 11.84
CA GLY A 229 -3.72 -20.42 11.75
C GLY A 229 -3.16 -21.05 10.48
N LEU A 230 -3.14 -20.30 9.37
CA LEU A 230 -2.57 -20.72 8.10
C LEU A 230 -1.05 -20.89 8.20
N LYS A 231 -0.37 -19.95 8.85
CA LYS A 231 1.06 -20.04 9.17
C LYS A 231 1.38 -21.29 10.00
N THR A 232 0.61 -21.55 11.05
CA THR A 232 0.84 -22.72 11.92
C THR A 232 0.69 -24.04 11.16
N ALA A 233 -0.32 -24.13 10.29
CA ALA A 233 -0.49 -25.29 9.41
C ALA A 233 0.69 -25.49 8.45
N LEU A 234 1.18 -24.40 7.82
CA LEU A 234 2.34 -24.43 6.95
C LEU A 234 3.60 -24.88 7.71
N TRP A 235 3.83 -24.36 8.92
CA TRP A 235 4.94 -24.77 9.78
C TRP A 235 4.94 -26.27 10.04
N HIS A 236 3.78 -26.84 10.42
CA HIS A 236 3.65 -28.28 10.66
C HIS A 236 3.92 -29.12 9.40
N LEU A 237 3.46 -28.68 8.23
CA LEU A 237 3.73 -29.37 6.96
C LEU A 237 5.22 -29.33 6.60
N ALA A 238 5.86 -28.17 6.72
CA ALA A 238 7.28 -28.01 6.46
C ALA A 238 8.14 -28.87 7.41
N HIS A 239 7.77 -28.96 8.70
CA HIS A 239 8.52 -29.72 9.70
C HIS A 239 8.35 -31.24 9.59
N LYS A 240 7.22 -31.72 9.08
CA LYS A 240 7.01 -33.16 8.83
C LYS A 240 7.91 -33.71 7.71
N GLY A 241 8.45 -32.84 6.86
CA GLY A 241 9.30 -33.21 5.73
C GLY A 241 8.49 -33.82 4.56
N GLY A 242 9.17 -34.02 3.43
CA GLY A 242 8.56 -34.62 2.23
C GLY A 242 7.65 -33.69 1.42
N VAL A 243 7.65 -32.39 1.74
CA VAL A 243 6.89 -31.37 1.03
C VAL A 243 7.84 -30.50 0.20
N SER A 244 7.53 -30.31 -1.08
CA SER A 244 8.26 -29.36 -1.93
C SER A 244 8.05 -27.94 -1.44
N VAL A 245 9.12 -27.15 -1.36
CA VAL A 245 9.04 -25.71 -1.04
C VAL A 245 8.15 -24.98 -2.04
N ALA A 246 8.21 -25.35 -3.32
CA ALA A 246 7.40 -24.75 -4.37
C ALA A 246 5.90 -25.05 -4.17
N ASP A 247 5.55 -26.32 -3.87
CA ASP A 247 4.15 -26.70 -3.62
C ASP A 247 3.60 -26.06 -2.34
N ALA A 248 4.45 -25.93 -1.32
CA ALA A 248 4.12 -25.24 -0.09
C ALA A 248 3.86 -23.75 -0.30
N ALA A 249 4.73 -23.08 -1.06
CA ALA A 249 4.57 -21.67 -1.43
C ALA A 249 3.31 -21.45 -2.27
N ALA A 250 3.07 -22.27 -3.30
CA ALA A 250 1.89 -22.19 -4.16
C ALA A 250 0.59 -22.43 -3.39
N SER A 251 0.56 -23.46 -2.53
CA SER A 251 -0.62 -23.76 -1.70
C SER A 251 -0.91 -22.65 -0.70
N PHE A 252 0.13 -22.05 -0.11
CA PHE A 252 0.00 -20.95 0.85
C PHE A 252 -0.50 -19.69 0.17
N GLN A 253 0.11 -19.30 -0.94
CA GLN A 253 -0.28 -18.12 -1.73
C GLN A 253 -1.74 -18.21 -2.17
N LEU A 254 -2.16 -19.37 -2.67
CA LEU A 254 -3.56 -19.60 -3.05
C LEU A 254 -4.51 -19.50 -1.85
N ALA A 255 -4.14 -20.06 -0.69
CA ALA A 255 -4.97 -20.00 0.50
C ALA A 255 -5.20 -18.57 1.01
N VAL A 256 -4.17 -17.71 0.96
CA VAL A 256 -4.30 -16.28 1.29
C VAL A 256 -5.20 -15.58 0.26
N ALA A 257 -4.95 -15.79 -1.04
CA ALA A 257 -5.71 -15.18 -2.11
C ALA A 257 -7.19 -15.55 -2.07
N ASP A 258 -7.52 -16.83 -1.85
CA ASP A 258 -8.90 -17.34 -1.75
C ASP A 258 -9.71 -16.54 -0.71
N VAL A 259 -9.14 -16.34 0.49
CA VAL A 259 -9.82 -15.66 1.60
C VAL A 259 -10.03 -14.18 1.29
N LEU A 260 -8.99 -13.50 0.80
CA LEU A 260 -9.06 -12.08 0.45
C LEU A 260 -10.10 -11.83 -0.65
N VAL A 261 -10.06 -12.63 -1.72
CA VAL A 261 -10.93 -12.49 -2.90
C VAL A 261 -12.37 -12.81 -2.55
N ALA A 262 -12.62 -13.95 -1.91
CA ALA A 262 -13.98 -14.39 -1.61
C ALA A 262 -14.71 -13.40 -0.68
N LYS A 263 -14.05 -12.95 0.41
CA LYS A 263 -14.65 -12.00 1.35
C LYS A 263 -14.89 -10.62 0.72
N THR A 264 -13.95 -10.14 -0.08
CA THR A 264 -14.08 -8.85 -0.76
C THR A 264 -15.22 -8.87 -1.78
N ILE A 265 -15.31 -9.93 -2.60
CA ILE A 265 -16.39 -10.09 -3.57
C ILE A 265 -17.76 -10.25 -2.88
N GLU A 266 -17.81 -11.00 -1.77
CA GLU A 266 -19.05 -11.13 -0.99
C GLU A 266 -19.53 -9.78 -0.47
N ALA A 267 -18.63 -8.98 0.13
CA ALA A 267 -18.93 -7.64 0.62
C ALA A 267 -19.35 -6.70 -0.53
N ALA A 268 -18.66 -6.76 -1.67
CA ALA A 268 -18.98 -5.95 -2.85
C ALA A 268 -20.41 -6.21 -3.35
N LYS A 269 -20.83 -7.49 -3.39
CA LYS A 269 -22.19 -7.88 -3.77
C LYS A 269 -23.24 -7.40 -2.76
N GLN A 270 -22.96 -7.53 -1.47
CA GLN A 270 -23.88 -7.13 -0.40
C GLN A 270 -24.09 -5.61 -0.38
N LEU A 271 -23.01 -4.84 -0.56
CA LEU A 271 -23.02 -3.38 -0.51
C LEU A 271 -23.36 -2.72 -1.86
N LYS A 272 -23.43 -3.50 -2.95
CA LYS A 272 -23.69 -3.03 -4.31
C LYS A 272 -22.77 -1.88 -4.72
N VAL A 273 -21.47 -2.06 -4.47
CA VAL A 273 -20.45 -1.09 -4.87
C VAL A 273 -20.29 -1.10 -6.39
N GLU A 274 -19.86 0.03 -6.94
CA GLU A 274 -19.61 0.16 -8.38
C GLU A 274 -18.29 -0.53 -8.77
N GLN A 275 -17.31 -0.56 -7.85
CA GLN A 275 -15.94 -1.01 -8.13
C GLN A 275 -15.23 -1.57 -6.89
N ILE A 276 -14.21 -2.39 -7.11
CA ILE A 276 -13.23 -2.82 -6.10
C ILE A 276 -11.88 -2.17 -6.40
N LEU A 277 -11.24 -1.59 -5.39
CA LEU A 277 -9.89 -1.03 -5.46
C LEU A 277 -8.94 -1.88 -4.63
N LEU A 278 -7.82 -2.33 -5.21
CA LEU A 278 -6.75 -2.97 -4.46
C LEU A 278 -5.66 -1.95 -4.10
N SER A 279 -5.06 -2.10 -2.92
CA SER A 279 -3.90 -1.30 -2.52
C SER A 279 -3.00 -2.01 -1.51
N GLY A 280 -1.79 -1.50 -1.32
CA GLY A 280 -0.76 -2.10 -0.48
C GLY A 280 0.09 -3.15 -1.20
N GLY A 281 1.25 -3.48 -0.62
CA GLY A 281 2.27 -4.29 -1.30
C GLY A 281 1.81 -5.69 -1.74
N VAL A 282 0.85 -6.31 -1.04
CA VAL A 282 0.31 -7.63 -1.41
C VAL A 282 -0.58 -7.53 -2.67
N ALA A 283 -1.10 -6.34 -3.00
CA ALA A 283 -1.85 -6.12 -4.23
C ALA A 283 -0.99 -6.29 -5.50
N ALA A 284 0.34 -6.32 -5.39
CA ALA A 284 1.24 -6.64 -6.50
C ALA A 284 1.31 -8.14 -6.83
N ASN A 285 0.74 -9.01 -5.98
CA ASN A 285 0.80 -10.46 -6.15
C ASN A 285 -0.09 -10.93 -7.32
N LYS A 286 0.49 -11.60 -8.31
CA LYS A 286 -0.18 -11.99 -9.55
C LYS A 286 -1.30 -13.00 -9.34
N THR A 287 -1.12 -13.94 -8.42
CA THR A 287 -2.18 -14.91 -8.09
C THR A 287 -3.39 -14.20 -7.51
N LEU A 288 -3.18 -13.22 -6.62
CA LEU A 288 -4.26 -12.42 -6.05
C LEU A 288 -5.00 -11.61 -7.14
N THR A 289 -4.25 -10.89 -7.98
CA THR A 289 -4.84 -10.04 -9.03
C THR A 289 -5.60 -10.87 -10.06
N GLN A 290 -5.04 -12.00 -10.52
CA GLN A 290 -5.71 -12.92 -11.44
C GLN A 290 -7.01 -13.48 -10.85
N GLN A 291 -7.03 -13.84 -9.57
CA GLN A 291 -8.25 -14.31 -8.89
C GLN A 291 -9.33 -13.22 -8.83
N PHE A 292 -8.95 -11.97 -8.56
CA PHE A 292 -9.91 -10.86 -8.60
C PHE A 292 -10.46 -10.62 -10.01
N LEU A 293 -9.59 -10.57 -11.02
CA LEU A 293 -9.98 -10.32 -12.41
C LEU A 293 -10.89 -11.44 -12.98
N ALA A 294 -10.66 -12.68 -12.55
CA ALA A 294 -11.45 -13.83 -12.98
C ALA A 294 -12.83 -13.88 -12.31
N ASN A 295 -12.93 -13.55 -11.02
CA ASN A 295 -14.11 -13.84 -10.21
C ASN A 295 -14.97 -12.61 -9.87
N SER A 296 -14.43 -11.39 -9.99
CA SER A 296 -15.15 -10.18 -9.57
C SER A 296 -16.36 -9.89 -10.47
N PRO A 297 -17.55 -9.60 -9.90
CA PRO A 297 -18.73 -9.20 -10.65
C PRO A 297 -18.71 -7.71 -11.06
N VAL A 298 -17.80 -6.93 -10.48
CA VAL A 298 -17.63 -5.49 -10.71
C VAL A 298 -16.20 -5.20 -11.18
N PRO A 299 -15.95 -4.06 -11.85
CA PRO A 299 -14.59 -3.66 -12.22
C PRO A 299 -13.65 -3.64 -11.00
N VAL A 300 -12.42 -4.11 -11.22
CA VAL A 300 -11.35 -4.12 -10.22
C VAL A 300 -10.24 -3.19 -10.72
N ILE A 301 -9.87 -2.21 -9.92
CA ILE A 301 -8.73 -1.32 -10.19
C ILE A 301 -7.57 -1.80 -9.34
N ILE A 302 -6.41 -1.91 -9.99
CA ILE A 302 -5.17 -2.36 -9.39
C ILE A 302 -4.11 -1.36 -9.84
N PRO A 303 -3.43 -0.65 -8.91
CA PRO A 303 -2.33 0.21 -9.29
C PRO A 303 -1.20 -0.63 -9.90
N PRO A 304 -0.35 -0.05 -10.76
CA PRO A 304 0.87 -0.71 -11.19
C PRO A 304 1.74 -1.03 -9.97
N SER A 305 2.54 -2.10 -10.06
CA SER A 305 3.27 -2.68 -8.92
C SER A 305 4.13 -1.67 -8.15
N HIS A 306 4.77 -0.73 -8.86
CA HIS A 306 5.60 0.33 -8.27
C HIS A 306 4.81 1.38 -7.47
N LEU A 307 3.48 1.43 -7.61
CA LEU A 307 2.57 2.26 -6.82
C LEU A 307 1.86 1.48 -5.69
N CYS A 308 1.97 0.15 -5.67
CA CYS A 308 1.42 -0.68 -4.59
C CYS A 308 2.30 -0.68 -3.33
N THR A 309 3.61 -0.47 -3.50
CA THR A 309 4.56 -0.31 -2.39
C THR A 309 4.65 1.15 -1.95
N ASP A 310 5.22 1.40 -0.77
CA ASP A 310 5.31 2.73 -0.19
C ASP A 310 6.02 3.73 -1.11
N ASN A 311 5.32 4.82 -1.42
CA ASN A 311 5.81 5.89 -2.30
C ASN A 311 5.18 7.22 -1.90
N ALA A 312 5.75 8.34 -2.35
CA ALA A 312 5.20 9.65 -2.04
C ALA A 312 4.16 10.14 -3.06
N ALA A 313 4.03 9.48 -4.22
CA ALA A 313 3.03 9.87 -5.22
C ALA A 313 1.61 9.65 -4.68
N MET A 314 1.38 8.51 -4.01
CA MET A 314 0.11 8.21 -3.34
C MET A 314 -0.22 9.23 -2.23
N VAL A 315 0.79 9.72 -1.50
CA VAL A 315 0.66 10.76 -0.47
C VAL A 315 0.30 12.11 -1.10
N ALA A 316 0.97 12.49 -2.19
CA ALA A 316 0.67 13.73 -2.92
C ALA A 316 -0.73 13.70 -3.55
N ALA A 317 -1.16 12.55 -4.09
CA ALA A 317 -2.49 12.35 -4.64
C ALA A 317 -3.57 12.50 -3.57
N CYS A 318 -3.43 11.83 -2.43
CA CYS A 318 -4.33 12.01 -1.29
C CYS A 318 -4.35 13.46 -0.80
N GLY A 319 -3.16 14.07 -0.69
CA GLY A 319 -3.00 15.46 -0.28
C GLY A 319 -3.72 16.46 -1.19
N TYR A 320 -3.75 16.21 -2.50
CA TYR A 320 -4.53 17.02 -3.44
C TYR A 320 -6.02 17.04 -3.05
N TYR A 321 -6.62 15.88 -2.81
CA TYR A 321 -8.03 15.79 -2.41
C TYR A 321 -8.29 16.35 -0.99
N HIS A 322 -7.31 16.29 -0.09
CA HIS A 322 -7.36 17.01 1.18
C HIS A 322 -7.44 18.52 0.99
N PHE A 323 -6.59 19.09 0.15
CA PHE A 323 -6.59 20.52 -0.13
C PHE A 323 -7.87 20.98 -0.84
N GLU A 324 -8.38 20.21 -1.81
CA GLU A 324 -9.68 20.49 -2.44
C GLU A 324 -10.84 20.48 -1.43
N ALA A 325 -10.75 19.65 -0.39
CA ALA A 325 -11.70 19.61 0.72
C ALA A 325 -11.43 20.65 1.83
N GLY A 326 -10.44 21.53 1.67
CA GLY A 326 -10.05 22.54 2.67
C GLY A 326 -9.37 21.98 3.92
N ARG A 327 -8.89 20.73 3.89
CA ARG A 327 -8.20 20.07 5.01
C ARG A 327 -6.73 20.50 5.08
N ILE A 328 -6.47 21.55 5.84
CA ILE A 328 -5.13 22.10 6.08
C ILE A 328 -4.75 21.83 7.54
N SER A 329 -3.55 21.31 7.75
CA SER A 329 -2.98 21.06 9.08
C SER A 329 -2.21 22.29 9.58
N GLY A 330 -2.33 22.58 10.88
CA GLY A 330 -1.50 23.56 11.56
C GLY A 330 -0.08 23.04 11.86
N TYR A 331 0.76 23.91 12.42
CA TYR A 331 2.11 23.53 12.85
C TYR A 331 2.13 22.67 14.12
N ASP A 332 0.99 22.50 14.78
CA ASP A 332 0.72 21.57 15.87
C ASP A 332 0.55 20.11 15.42
N LEU A 333 0.51 19.83 14.10
CA LEU A 333 0.43 18.47 13.54
C LEU A 333 1.51 17.54 14.12
N ASP A 334 1.15 16.58 14.95
CA ASP A 334 2.10 15.60 15.49
C ASP A 334 1.93 14.24 14.82
N VAL A 335 2.90 13.36 14.99
CA VAL A 335 2.86 11.99 14.47
C VAL A 335 1.84 11.15 15.24
N ALA A 336 1.16 10.25 14.54
CA ALA A 336 0.20 9.31 15.11
C ALA A 336 0.55 7.88 14.68
N PRO A 337 1.48 7.20 15.38
CA PRO A 337 1.97 5.87 14.99
C PRO A 337 0.87 4.82 14.82
N ASP A 338 -0.19 4.90 15.63
CA ASP A 338 -1.31 3.96 15.64
C ASP A 338 -2.57 4.53 14.94
N LEU A 339 -2.40 5.51 14.03
CA LEU A 339 -3.51 6.18 13.37
C LEU A 339 -4.41 5.19 12.61
N SER A 340 -5.68 5.13 12.99
CA SER A 340 -6.67 4.34 12.28
C SER A 340 -7.17 5.05 11.03
N LEU A 341 -7.39 4.31 9.94
CA LEU A 341 -8.19 4.78 8.81
C LEU A 341 -9.67 4.85 9.20
N GLY A 342 -10.33 5.96 8.82
CA GLY A 342 -11.73 6.26 9.12
C GLY A 342 -11.88 7.02 10.42
#